data_AF-A0A915MC65-F1
#
_entry.id   AF-A0A915MC65-F1
#
_cell.length_a   1.000
_cell.length_b   1.000
_cell.length_c   1.000
_cell.angle_alpha   90.00
_cell.angle_beta   90.00
_cell.angle_gamma   90.00
#
_symmetry.space_group_name_H-M   'P 1'
#
loop_
_entity.id
_entity.type
_entity.pdbx_description
1 polymer ?
#
loop_
_entity_poly.entity_id
_entity_poly.type
_entity_poly.pdbx_seq_one_letter_code
_entity_poly.pdbx_strand_id
1 'polypeptide(L)'
;MINVCSEMRDCAACTNSYINILTFREHCRWCYSTNTCGGPLSCPSGVAVATRDPFKCPLKISNAKGRRYTDKLGRSLYALTLAAKQKDPTFCLKNSRSDVKIVKYFEVECDQAKNTCAGMLAVSEEAKALYVIYRGSTIDRQLFQEFIHGIAAQLGAWEKFV
;
A
#
# COMPACT_ATOMS: atom_id res chain seq x y z
N MET A 1 -34.34 3.32 -14.22
CA MET A 1 -32.90 3.55 -14.46
C MET A 1 -32.19 2.28 -14.04
N ILE A 2 -31.61 1.52 -14.97
CA ILE A 2 -30.93 0.25 -14.66
C ILE A 2 -29.72 0.62 -13.79
N ASN A 3 -29.78 0.28 -12.51
CA ASN A 3 -28.70 0.59 -11.59
C ASN A 3 -27.65 -0.51 -11.76
N VAL A 4 -26.91 -0.47 -12.88
CA VAL A 4 -25.90 -1.45 -13.31
C VAL A 4 -24.94 -1.79 -12.17
N CYS A 5 -24.66 -0.81 -11.30
CA CYS A 5 -23.85 -1.05 -10.10
C CYS A 5 -24.49 -2.05 -9.13
N SER A 6 -25.79 -1.94 -8.84
CA SER A 6 -26.47 -2.82 -7.88
C SER A 6 -26.63 -4.28 -8.35
N GLU A 7 -26.45 -4.53 -9.65
CA GLU A 7 -26.49 -5.88 -10.22
C GLU A 7 -25.16 -6.63 -9.97
N MET A 8 -24.08 -5.91 -9.71
CA MET A 8 -22.76 -6.49 -9.49
C MET A 8 -22.62 -7.05 -8.08
N ARG A 9 -22.51 -8.38 -8.00
CA ARG A 9 -22.31 -9.12 -6.74
C ARG A 9 -20.84 -9.36 -6.40
N ASP A 10 -19.94 -9.06 -7.32
CA ASP A 10 -18.51 -9.22 -7.15
C ASP A 10 -17.82 -7.86 -7.09
N CYS A 11 -16.85 -7.72 -6.18
CA CYS A 11 -16.14 -6.45 -5.99
C CYS A 11 -15.30 -6.07 -7.21
N ALA A 12 -14.58 -7.01 -7.82
CA ALA A 12 -13.72 -6.70 -8.97
C ALA A 12 -14.59 -6.22 -10.14
N ALA A 13 -15.69 -6.93 -10.40
CA ALA A 13 -16.68 -6.54 -11.39
C ALA A 13 -17.28 -5.14 -11.09
N CYS A 14 -17.64 -4.88 -9.83
CA CYS A 14 -18.10 -3.57 -9.37
C CYS A 14 -17.10 -2.45 -9.65
N THR A 15 -15.84 -2.62 -9.23
CA THR A 15 -14.81 -1.57 -9.37
C THR A 15 -14.44 -1.23 -10.82
N ASN A 16 -14.67 -2.17 -11.75
CA ASN A 16 -14.51 -1.99 -13.19
C ASN A 16 -15.75 -1.40 -13.88
N SER A 17 -16.88 -1.34 -13.18
CA SER A 17 -18.14 -0.87 -13.74
C SER A 17 -18.33 0.63 -13.56
N TYR A 18 -19.14 1.20 -14.44
CA TYR A 18 -19.54 2.60 -14.38
C TYR A 18 -20.96 2.75 -14.89
N ILE A 19 -21.63 3.79 -14.41
CA ILE A 19 -22.90 4.28 -14.94
C ILE A 19 -22.64 5.61 -15.64
N ASN A 20 -23.39 5.87 -16.71
CA ASN A 20 -23.38 7.18 -17.36
C ASN A 20 -24.51 8.01 -16.75
N ILE A 21 -24.15 9.03 -15.99
CA ILE A 21 -25.11 10.03 -15.51
C ILE A 21 -24.89 11.28 -16.36
N LEU A 22 -25.89 11.60 -17.20
CA LEU A 22 -25.75 12.64 -18.24
C LEU A 22 -24.53 12.35 -19.13
N THR A 23 -23.59 13.29 -19.23
CA THR A 23 -22.36 13.19 -20.05
C THR A 23 -21.15 12.66 -19.26
N PHE A 24 -21.31 12.35 -17.97
CA PHE A 24 -20.20 11.94 -17.10
C PHE A 24 -20.23 10.44 -16.79
N ARG A 25 -19.04 9.83 -16.77
CA ARG A 25 -18.84 8.45 -16.30
C ARG A 25 -18.65 8.45 -14.79
N GLU A 26 -19.64 7.92 -14.09
CA GLU A 26 -19.60 7.72 -12.64
C GLU A 26 -19.28 6.26 -12.34
N HIS A 27 -18.18 6.02 -11.65
CA HIS A 27 -17.76 4.66 -11.32
C HIS A 27 -18.59 4.09 -10.17
N CYS A 28 -18.91 2.81 -10.29
CA CYS A 28 -19.54 2.08 -9.21
C CYS A 28 -18.57 1.95 -8.02
N ARG A 29 -19.15 1.83 -6.82
CA ARG A 29 -18.41 1.72 -5.56
C ARG A 29 -18.80 0.44 -4.84
N TRP A 30 -17.80 -0.29 -4.36
CA TRP A 30 -18.03 -1.45 -3.50
C TRP A 30 -17.98 -1.02 -2.04
N CYS A 31 -19.07 -1.26 -1.30
CA CYS A 31 -19.17 -0.93 0.12
C CYS A 31 -18.72 -2.15 0.96
N TYR A 32 -17.62 -2.04 1.72
CA TYR A 32 -17.13 -3.19 2.50
C TYR A 32 -18.04 -3.58 3.68
N SER A 33 -18.79 -2.63 4.24
CA SER A 33 -19.68 -2.88 5.38
C SER A 33 -20.85 -3.80 5.01
N THR A 34 -21.44 -3.58 3.83
CA THR A 34 -22.62 -4.31 3.36
C THR A 34 -22.29 -5.40 2.33
N ASN A 35 -21.05 -5.45 1.84
CA ASN A 35 -20.63 -6.31 0.72
C ASN A 35 -21.52 -6.15 -0.51
N THR A 36 -21.90 -4.91 -0.82
CA THR A 36 -22.75 -4.58 -1.97
C THR A 36 -22.07 -3.57 -2.87
N CYS A 37 -22.33 -3.69 -4.17
CA CYS A 37 -21.98 -2.66 -5.13
C CYS A 37 -23.12 -1.66 -5.29
N GLY A 38 -22.79 -0.39 -5.48
CA GLY A 38 -23.79 0.59 -5.83
C GLY A 38 -23.19 1.90 -6.35
N GLY A 39 -24.06 2.85 -6.62
CA GLY A 39 -23.67 4.18 -7.09
C GLY A 39 -23.01 5.04 -6.00
N PRO A 40 -22.66 6.30 -6.32
CA PRO A 40 -21.91 7.19 -5.43
C PRO A 40 -22.50 7.39 -4.03
N LEU A 41 -23.82 7.32 -3.88
CA LEU A 41 -24.57 7.57 -2.64
C LEU A 41 -25.08 6.30 -1.95
N SER A 42 -24.74 5.12 -2.48
CA SER A 42 -25.27 3.85 -1.97
C SER A 42 -24.53 3.31 -0.74
N CYS A 43 -23.29 3.75 -0.51
CA CYS A 43 -22.52 3.33 0.65
C CYS A 43 -22.79 4.25 1.86
N PRO A 44 -22.85 3.71 3.09
CA PRO A 44 -22.94 4.51 4.31
C PRO A 44 -21.81 5.54 4.41
N SER A 45 -22.09 6.71 4.97
CA SER A 45 -21.07 7.75 5.16
C SER A 45 -19.97 7.29 6.12
N GLY A 46 -18.71 7.63 5.81
CA GLY A 46 -17.56 7.33 6.67
C GLY A 46 -17.03 5.89 6.59
N VAL A 47 -17.59 5.03 5.72
CA VAL A 47 -17.07 3.67 5.53
C VAL A 47 -16.05 3.61 4.39
N ALA A 48 -15.11 2.68 4.48
CA ALA A 48 -14.20 2.39 3.39
C ALA A 48 -14.99 1.93 2.15
N VAL A 49 -14.49 2.29 0.96
CA VAL A 49 -15.06 1.88 -0.33
C VAL A 49 -13.94 1.54 -1.32
N ALA A 50 -14.18 0.55 -2.19
CA ALA A 50 -13.31 0.28 -3.33
C ALA A 50 -13.90 0.90 -4.60
N THR A 51 -13.05 1.59 -5.36
CA THR A 51 -13.41 2.24 -6.63
C THR A 51 -12.25 2.20 -7.61
N ARG A 52 -12.54 2.04 -8.91
CA ARG A 52 -11.59 2.14 -10.04
C ARG A 52 -10.47 1.09 -10.11
N ASP A 53 -10.30 0.27 -9.07
CA ASP A 53 -9.20 -0.68 -9.01
C ASP A 53 -9.64 -1.98 -8.28
N PRO A 54 -9.69 -3.12 -8.99
CA PRO A 54 -9.93 -4.43 -8.41
C PRO A 54 -8.91 -4.83 -7.35
N PHE A 55 -7.71 -4.26 -7.35
CA PHE A 55 -6.69 -4.55 -6.34
C PHE A 55 -7.14 -4.15 -4.93
N LYS A 56 -8.05 -3.17 -4.82
CA LYS A 56 -8.63 -2.76 -3.55
C LYS A 56 -9.66 -3.77 -3.04
N CYS A 57 -10.13 -4.69 -3.87
CA CYS A 57 -11.17 -5.64 -3.47
C CYS A 57 -10.68 -6.64 -2.42
N PRO A 58 -11.57 -7.07 -1.52
CA PRO A 58 -11.21 -8.05 -0.52
C PRO A 58 -10.93 -9.38 -1.22
N LEU A 59 -9.73 -9.91 -1.00
CA LEU A 59 -9.37 -11.24 -1.47
C LEU A 59 -9.72 -12.26 -0.37
N LYS A 60 -10.36 -13.37 -0.76
CA LYS A 60 -10.48 -14.52 0.14
C LYS A 60 -9.10 -15.12 0.33
N ILE A 61 -8.48 -14.83 1.46
CA ILE A 61 -7.16 -15.36 1.79
C ILE A 61 -7.32 -16.83 2.16
N SER A 62 -6.55 -17.70 1.50
CA SER A 62 -6.54 -19.13 1.84
C SER A 62 -6.01 -19.32 3.26
N ASN A 63 -6.79 -20.02 4.08
CA ASN A 63 -6.38 -20.41 5.44
C ASN A 63 -5.46 -21.64 5.45
N ALA A 64 -4.96 -22.06 4.29
CA ALA A 64 -4.03 -23.18 4.18
C ALA A 64 -2.81 -22.98 5.08
N LYS A 65 -2.49 -24.02 5.86
CA LYS A 65 -1.34 -24.06 6.76
C LYS A 65 -0.06 -23.73 5.97
N GLY A 66 0.76 -22.83 6.49
CA GLY A 66 2.01 -22.38 5.85
C GLY A 66 1.89 -21.19 4.88
N ARG A 67 0.68 -20.76 4.51
CA ARG A 67 0.45 -19.56 3.67
C ARG A 67 -0.12 -18.36 4.42
N ARG A 68 -0.40 -18.52 5.71
CA ARG A 68 -0.83 -17.42 6.57
C ARG A 68 0.35 -16.54 6.94
N TYR A 69 0.09 -15.24 7.00
CA TYR A 69 0.98 -14.31 7.69
C TYR A 69 1.17 -14.78 9.13
N THR A 70 2.41 -14.78 9.58
CA THR A 70 2.79 -15.05 10.97
C THR A 70 3.70 -13.92 11.44
N ASP A 71 3.68 -13.60 12.73
CA ASP A 71 4.58 -12.59 13.29
C ASP A 71 6.05 -12.91 12.99
N LYS A 72 6.44 -14.19 13.07
CA LYS A 72 7.80 -14.65 12.70
C LYS A 72 8.15 -14.33 11.25
N LEU A 73 7.25 -14.61 10.31
CA LEU A 73 7.44 -14.25 8.89
C LEU A 73 7.49 -12.72 8.72
N GLY A 74 6.59 -12.00 9.38
CA GLY A 74 6.55 -10.53 9.36
C GLY A 74 7.87 -9.91 9.82
N ARG A 75 8.41 -10.34 10.96
CA ARG A 75 9.71 -9.89 11.47
C ARG A 75 10.85 -10.26 10.54
N SER A 76 10.82 -11.46 9.94
CA SER A 76 11.82 -11.89 8.96
C SER A 76 11.82 -11.01 7.72
N LEU A 77 10.64 -10.64 7.19
CA LEU A 77 10.51 -9.74 6.03
C LEU A 77 10.91 -8.31 6.41
N TYR A 78 10.54 -7.86 7.61
CA TYR A 78 10.89 -6.54 8.12
C TYR A 78 12.41 -6.35 8.24
N ALA A 79 13.16 -7.39 8.66
CA ALA A 79 14.63 -7.35 8.68
C ALA A 79 15.23 -7.02 7.31
N LEU A 80 14.62 -7.49 6.20
CA LEU A 80 15.06 -7.16 4.84
C LEU A 80 14.84 -5.67 4.53
N THR A 81 13.71 -5.11 4.97
CA THR A 81 13.41 -3.68 4.79
C THR A 81 14.36 -2.79 5.59
N LEU A 82 14.76 -3.22 6.80
CA LEU A 82 15.75 -2.52 7.61
C LEU A 82 17.15 -2.59 7.00
N ALA A 83 17.53 -3.75 6.45
CA ALA A 83 18.80 -3.89 5.75
C ALA A 83 18.90 -2.92 4.57
N ALA A 84 17.82 -2.74 3.80
CA ALA A 84 17.79 -1.80 2.68
C ALA A 84 17.97 -0.32 3.10
N LYS A 85 17.72 0.04 4.37
CA LYS A 85 17.97 1.39 4.92
C LYS A 85 19.45 1.68 5.19
N GLN A 86 20.30 0.66 5.22
CA GLN A 86 21.72 0.84 5.46
C GLN A 86 22.48 1.08 4.15
N LYS A 87 23.63 1.76 4.27
CA LYS A 87 24.53 1.99 3.13
C LYS A 87 25.06 0.68 2.54
N ASP A 88 25.36 -0.30 3.40
CA ASP A 88 25.67 -1.67 3.00
C ASP A 88 24.66 -2.65 3.61
N PRO A 89 23.62 -3.05 2.85
CA PRO A 89 22.64 -4.02 3.31
C PRO A 89 23.23 -5.40 3.61
N THR A 90 24.38 -5.74 3.03
CA THR A 90 25.03 -7.05 3.15
C THR A 90 25.42 -7.33 4.59
N PHE A 91 25.92 -6.32 5.31
CA PHE A 91 26.31 -6.46 6.71
C PHE A 91 25.12 -6.87 7.59
N CYS A 92 23.97 -6.21 7.42
CA CYS A 92 22.76 -6.51 8.19
C CYS A 92 22.19 -7.90 7.84
N LEU A 93 22.20 -8.26 6.57
CA LEU A 93 21.71 -9.57 6.12
C LEU A 93 22.60 -10.70 6.64
N LYS A 94 23.93 -10.56 6.66
CA LYS A 94 24.83 -11.56 7.23
C LYS A 94 24.49 -11.91 8.69
N ASN A 95 24.06 -10.94 9.48
CA ASN A 95 23.74 -11.15 10.90
C ASN A 95 22.31 -11.66 11.15
N SER A 96 21.35 -11.31 10.28
CA SER A 96 19.92 -11.58 10.53
C SER A 96 19.31 -12.62 9.60
N ARG A 97 19.81 -12.73 8.38
CA ARG A 97 19.26 -13.50 7.25
C ARG A 97 20.42 -13.95 6.34
N SER A 98 21.35 -14.74 6.88
CA SER A 98 22.54 -15.20 6.16
C SER A 98 22.22 -16.08 4.93
N ASP A 99 21.00 -16.63 4.89
CA ASP A 99 20.45 -17.37 3.75
C ASP A 99 20.09 -16.47 2.55
N VAL A 100 20.00 -15.15 2.76
CA VAL A 100 19.59 -14.19 1.73
C VAL A 100 20.81 -13.59 1.04
N LYS A 101 20.90 -13.80 -0.28
CA LYS A 101 21.92 -13.24 -1.16
C LYS A 101 21.36 -12.09 -1.98
N ILE A 102 22.03 -10.95 -1.97
CA ILE A 102 21.65 -9.80 -2.82
C ILE A 102 22.11 -10.09 -4.26
N VAL A 103 21.17 -10.01 -5.20
CA VAL A 103 21.46 -10.11 -6.63
C VAL A 103 21.73 -8.74 -7.23
N LYS A 104 20.93 -7.74 -6.82
CA LYS A 104 21.06 -6.39 -7.33
C LYS A 104 20.57 -5.37 -6.32
N TYR A 105 21.27 -4.25 -6.22
CA TYR A 105 20.86 -3.09 -5.43
C TYR A 105 20.89 -1.87 -6.34
N PHE A 106 19.86 -1.04 -6.24
CA PHE A 106 19.69 0.19 -6.99
C PHE A 106 19.43 1.32 -6.02
N GLU A 107 20.05 2.46 -6.25
CA GLU A 107 19.78 3.68 -5.51
C GLU A 107 19.65 4.82 -6.51
N VAL A 108 18.55 5.57 -6.41
CA VAL A 108 18.18 6.63 -7.34
C VAL A 108 17.65 7.82 -6.58
N GLU A 109 17.86 9.02 -7.10
CA GLU A 109 17.16 10.21 -6.62
C GLU A 109 15.67 10.09 -6.96
N CYS A 110 14.79 10.33 -5.98
CA CYS A 110 13.35 10.10 -6.15
C CYS A 110 12.46 11.29 -5.80
N ASP A 111 13.04 12.42 -5.37
CA ASP A 111 12.30 13.66 -5.16
C ASP A 111 13.12 14.92 -5.48
N GLN A 112 12.44 16.06 -5.51
CA GLN A 112 13.04 17.36 -5.80
C GLN A 112 14.03 17.84 -4.72
N ALA A 113 14.00 17.22 -3.54
CA ALA A 113 14.91 17.49 -2.43
C ALA A 113 16.19 16.63 -2.50
N LYS A 114 16.41 15.91 -3.61
CA LYS A 114 17.55 15.02 -3.83
C LYS A 114 17.64 13.87 -2.82
N ASN A 115 16.52 13.45 -2.25
CA ASN A 115 16.52 12.23 -1.44
C ASN A 115 16.68 11.02 -2.33
N THR A 116 17.33 10.00 -1.77
CA THR A 116 17.50 8.73 -2.46
C THR A 116 16.43 7.74 -2.06
N CYS A 117 15.92 7.00 -3.03
CA CYS A 117 15.14 5.79 -2.85
C CYS A 117 15.98 4.61 -3.31
N ALA A 118 15.73 3.43 -2.73
CA ALA A 118 16.48 2.24 -3.10
C ALA A 118 15.58 1.05 -3.40
N GLY A 119 16.06 0.17 -4.27
CA GLY A 119 15.47 -1.11 -4.60
C GLY A 119 16.50 -2.21 -4.45
N MET A 120 16.15 -3.32 -3.80
CA MET A 120 17.02 -4.47 -3.60
C MET A 120 16.33 -5.74 -4.09
N LEU A 121 16.97 -6.45 -5.01
CA LEU A 121 16.61 -7.79 -5.44
C LEU A 121 17.48 -8.79 -4.68
N ALA A 122 16.86 -9.71 -3.96
CA ALA A 122 17.57 -10.72 -3.19
C ALA A 122 16.90 -12.10 -3.31
N VAL A 123 17.66 -13.16 -3.06
CA VAL A 123 17.22 -14.54 -3.21
C VAL A 123 17.57 -15.33 -1.95
N SER A 124 16.66 -16.19 -1.50
CA SER A 124 16.94 -17.24 -0.53
C SER A 124 16.57 -18.59 -1.12
N GLU A 125 17.58 -19.42 -1.34
CA GLU A 125 17.40 -20.80 -1.81
C GLU A 125 16.73 -21.67 -0.74
N GLU A 126 17.09 -21.46 0.53
CA GLU A 126 16.52 -22.18 1.68
C GLU A 126 15.02 -21.92 1.82
N ALA A 127 14.61 -20.65 1.68
CA ALA A 127 13.20 -20.26 1.73
C ALA A 127 12.46 -20.44 0.38
N LYS A 128 13.17 -20.82 -0.69
CA LYS A 128 12.67 -20.88 -2.07
C LYS A 128 11.94 -19.59 -2.48
N ALA A 129 12.55 -18.45 -2.17
CA ALA A 129 11.91 -17.14 -2.30
C ALA A 129 12.79 -16.13 -3.03
N LEU A 130 12.15 -15.33 -3.89
CA LEU A 130 12.68 -14.12 -4.48
C LEU A 130 12.09 -12.93 -3.71
N TYR A 131 12.96 -12.03 -3.25
CA TYR A 131 12.56 -10.83 -2.54
C TYR A 131 12.82 -9.60 -3.41
N VAL A 132 11.80 -8.76 -3.55
CA VAL A 132 11.91 -7.43 -4.12
C VAL A 132 11.60 -6.45 -2.99
N ILE A 133 12.64 -5.75 -2.52
CA ILE A 133 12.55 -4.85 -1.38
C ILE A 133 12.68 -3.42 -1.90
N TYR A 134 11.79 -2.55 -1.42
CA TYR A 134 11.84 -1.13 -1.69
C TYR A 134 12.11 -0.35 -0.42
N ARG A 135 12.99 0.64 -0.51
CA ARG A 135 13.21 1.68 0.50
C ARG A 135 12.68 3.00 -0.06
N GLY A 136 11.78 3.62 0.70
CA GLY A 136 11.30 4.98 0.42
C GLY A 136 12.38 6.05 0.62
N SER A 137 11.95 7.32 0.60
CA SER A 137 12.85 8.46 0.81
C SER A 137 13.63 8.36 2.14
N THR A 138 14.87 8.85 2.14
CA THR A 138 15.74 8.95 3.32
C THR A 138 15.24 9.95 4.36
N ILE A 139 14.42 10.92 3.97
CA ILE A 139 13.79 11.83 4.91
C ILE A 139 12.62 11.11 5.58
N ASP A 140 12.65 11.03 6.91
CA ASP A 140 11.48 10.67 7.70
C ASP A 140 10.39 11.70 7.39
N ARG A 141 9.41 11.30 6.57
CA ARG A 141 8.21 12.10 6.30
C ARG A 141 7.50 12.49 7.59
N GLN A 142 7.71 11.73 8.66
CA GLN A 142 7.30 12.06 10.02
C GLN A 142 7.95 13.35 10.52
N LEU A 143 9.25 13.56 10.33
CA LEU A 143 9.94 14.79 10.73
C LEU A 143 9.43 16.01 9.95
N PHE A 144 9.20 15.86 8.64
CA PHE A 144 8.65 16.95 7.81
C PHE A 144 7.17 17.22 8.11
N GLN A 145 6.36 16.19 8.34
CA GLN A 145 4.98 16.35 8.77
C GLN A 145 4.90 16.94 10.17
N GLU A 146 5.70 16.49 11.13
CA GLU A 146 5.78 17.07 12.47
C GLU A 146 6.28 18.52 12.42
N PHE A 147 7.21 18.84 11.53
CA PHE A 147 7.64 20.22 11.29
C PHE A 147 6.51 21.08 10.73
N ILE A 148 5.77 20.60 9.72
CA ILE A 148 4.62 21.32 9.18
C ILE A 148 3.50 21.44 10.22
N HIS A 149 3.17 20.37 10.96
CA HIS A 149 2.17 20.42 12.02
C HIS A 149 2.62 21.35 13.15
N GLY A 150 3.90 21.36 13.50
CA GLY A 150 4.49 22.26 14.49
C GLY A 150 4.40 23.72 14.08
N ILE A 151 4.77 24.04 12.84
CA ILE A 151 4.66 25.40 12.29
C ILE A 151 3.19 25.82 12.12
N ALA A 152 2.33 24.95 11.58
CA ALA A 152 0.91 25.24 11.43
C ALA A 152 0.21 25.44 12.77
N ALA A 153 0.61 24.69 13.81
CA ALA A 153 0.13 24.88 15.18
C ALA A 153 0.65 26.18 15.80
N GLN A 154 1.89 26.58 15.53
CA GLN A 154 2.46 27.86 16.00
C GLN A 154 1.87 29.09 15.29
N LEU A 155 1.43 28.95 14.03
CA LEU A 155 0.84 30.02 13.23
C LEU A 155 -0.68 30.13 13.36
N GLY A 156 -1.31 29.37 14.28
CA GLY A 156 -2.74 29.52 14.59
C GLY A 156 -3.70 29.14 13.46
N ALA A 157 -3.25 28.43 12.42
CA ALA A 157 -4.03 28.15 11.22
C ALA A 157 -5.02 26.96 11.38
N TRP A 158 -5.58 26.76 12.57
CA TRP A 158 -6.62 25.75 12.83
C TRP A 158 -8.02 26.19 12.35
N GLU A 159 -8.21 27.46 11.99
CA GLU A 159 -9.55 28.02 11.66
C GLU A 159 -9.96 27.96 10.19
N LYS A 160 -9.15 27.40 9.27
CA LYS A 160 -9.41 27.52 7.82
C LYS A 160 -9.55 26.20 7.05
N PHE A 161 -9.73 25.06 7.72
CA PHE A 161 -10.09 23.80 7.06
C PHE A 161 -11.58 23.49 7.27
N VAL A 162 -12.43 24.08 6.40
CA VAL A 162 -13.77 23.58 6.04
C VAL A 162 -13.69 23.09 4.61
#